data_AF-A0A8T3TGE7-F1
#
_entry.id   AF-A0A8T3TGE7-F1
#
_cell.length_a   1.000
_cell.length_b   1.000
_cell.length_c   1.000
_cell.angle_alpha   90.00
_cell.angle_beta   90.00
_cell.angle_gamma   90.00
#
_symmetry.space_group_name_H-M   'P 1'
#
loop_
_entity.id
_entity.type
_entity.pdbx_description
1 polymer ?
#
loop_
_entity_poly.entity_id
_entity_poly.type
_entity_poly.pdbx_seq_one_letter_code
_entity_poly.pdbx_strand_id
1 'polypeptide(L)' 'MELANATTRLDRPAGMDLRLRRVEAGVTQSALARHLGVSRQRVGNLERMYRPGRTAAERYLAALVEIAGQ' A
#
# COMPACT_ATOMS: atom_id res chain seq x y z
N MET A 1 -10.76 -20.83 25.19
CA MET A 1 -11.84 -20.30 24.34
C MET A 1 -11.16 -19.40 23.31
N GLU A 2 -10.81 -19.99 22.16
CA GLU A 2 -10.14 -19.30 21.04
C GLU A 2 -11.09 -18.27 20.42
N LEU A 3 -10.69 -17.01 20.41
CA LEU A 3 -11.30 -15.98 19.57
C LEU A 3 -10.54 -15.90 18.25
N ALA A 4 -10.55 -17.00 17.50
CA ALA A 4 -10.10 -17.06 16.11
C ALA A 4 -11.34 -17.02 15.19
N ASN A 5 -12.02 -15.87 15.12
CA ASN A 5 -13.09 -15.69 14.14
C ASN A 5 -13.27 -14.22 13.73
N ALA A 6 -12.32 -13.69 12.96
CA ALA A 6 -12.54 -12.48 12.15
C ALA A 6 -11.65 -12.44 10.89
N THR A 7 -11.30 -13.60 10.33
CA THR A 7 -10.69 -13.62 9.00
C THR A 7 -11.82 -13.46 7.97
N THR A 8 -11.75 -12.41 7.17
CA THR A 8 -12.35 -12.29 5.82
C THR A 8 -13.70 -11.58 5.69
N ARG A 9 -13.67 -10.23 5.75
CA ARG A 9 -14.39 -9.39 4.77
C ARG A 9 -13.43 -8.31 4.26
N LEU A 10 -12.67 -8.67 3.21
CA LEU A 10 -12.17 -7.86 2.08
C LEU A 10 -12.18 -6.32 2.18
N ASP A 11 -11.82 -5.70 3.31
CA ASP A 11 -11.63 -4.25 3.33
C ASP A 11 -10.26 -3.94 2.74
N ARG A 12 -10.29 -3.31 1.57
CA ARG A 12 -9.08 -2.80 0.93
C ARG A 12 -8.46 -1.78 1.89
N PRO A 13 -7.13 -1.80 2.08
CA PRO A 13 -6.47 -0.84 2.95
C PRO A 13 -6.82 0.58 2.51
N ALA A 14 -7.10 1.46 3.47
CA ALA A 14 -7.24 2.87 3.18
C ALA A 14 -5.90 3.40 2.66
N GLY A 15 -5.91 4.54 1.95
CA GLY A 15 -4.68 5.19 1.51
C GLY A 15 -3.73 5.49 2.67
N MET A 16 -4.29 5.81 3.84
CA MET A 16 -3.51 6.05 5.05
C MET A 16 -2.75 4.80 5.52
N ASP A 17 -3.35 3.61 5.43
CA ASP A 17 -2.68 2.35 5.76
C ASP A 17 -1.53 2.06 4.79
N LEU A 18 -1.73 2.33 3.50
CA LEU A 18 -0.68 2.19 2.47
C LEU A 18 0.50 3.12 2.76
N ARG A 19 0.22 4.36 3.18
CA ARG A 19 1.24 5.33 3.59
C ARG A 19 2.02 4.86 4.81
N LEU A 20 1.32 4.39 5.84
CA LEU A 20 1.93 3.94 7.09
C LEU A 20 2.93 2.81 6.81
N ARG A 21 2.48 1.75 6.13
CA ARG A 21 3.33 0.61 5.75
C ARG A 21 4.55 1.03 4.93
N ARG A 22 4.37 1.97 4.00
CA ARG A 22 5.49 2.47 3.19
C ARG A 22 6.53 3.19 4.04
N VAL A 23 6.09 4.03 4.99
CA VAL A 23 6.99 4.76 5.89
C VAL A 23 7.69 3.81 6.85
N GLU A 24 6.97 2.82 7.41
CA GLU A 24 7.55 1.76 8.26
C GLU A 24 8.63 0.95 7.54
N ALA A 25 8.43 0.70 6.24
CA ALA A 25 9.41 0.05 5.38
C ALA A 25 10.57 0.96 4.93
N GLY A 26 10.60 2.24 5.33
CA GLY A 26 11.64 3.19 4.92
C GLY A 26 11.61 3.56 3.43
N VAL A 27 10.56 3.19 2.69
CA VAL A 27 10.47 3.40 1.25
C VAL A 27 9.94 4.81 0.94
N THR A 28 10.63 5.54 0.07
CA THR A 28 10.14 6.87 -0.36
C THR A 28 9.03 6.73 -1.40
N GLN A 29 8.15 7.73 -1.49
CA GLN A 29 7.15 7.78 -2.59
C GLN A 29 7.81 7.77 -3.97
N SER A 30 8.98 8.41 -4.12
CA SER A 30 9.72 8.46 -5.37
C SER A 30 10.29 7.10 -5.76
N ALA A 31 10.83 6.34 -4.80
CA ALA A 31 11.32 4.98 -5.04
C ALA A 31 10.18 4.06 -5.48
N LEU A 32 9.05 4.11 -4.77
CA LEU A 32 7.86 3.33 -5.10
C LEU A 32 7.27 3.71 -6.46
N ALA A 33 7.21 5.02 -6.77
CA ALA A 33 6.72 5.52 -8.05
C ALA A 33 7.62 5.08 -9.22
N ARG A 34 8.95 5.15 -9.03
CA ARG A 34 9.93 4.68 -10.02
C ARG A 34 9.77 3.19 -10.29
N HIS A 35 9.62 2.37 -9.25
CA HIS A 35 9.42 0.92 -9.38
C HIS A 35 8.12 0.59 -10.11
N LEU A 36 7.04 1.31 -9.80
CA LEU A 36 5.73 1.11 -10.43
C LEU A 36 5.59 1.74 -11.83
N GLY A 37 6.57 2.51 -12.30
CA GLY A 37 6.48 3.24 -13.57
C GLY A 37 5.38 4.31 -13.59
N VAL A 38 5.08 4.94 -12.44
CA VAL A 38 4.05 5.98 -12.31
C VAL A 38 4.64 7.28 -11.76
N SER A 39 3.86 8.37 -11.77
CA SER A 39 4.30 9.62 -11.14
C SER A 39 4.27 9.52 -9.61
N ARG A 40 5.18 10.24 -8.93
CA ARG A 40 5.15 10.42 -7.47
C ARG A 40 3.79 10.94 -6.99
N GLN A 41 3.17 11.84 -7.76
CA GLN A 41 1.84 12.37 -7.47
C GLN A 41 0.78 11.28 -7.47
N ARG A 42 0.86 10.29 -8.37
CA ARG A 42 -0.07 9.15 -8.40
C ARG A 42 0.00 8.33 -7.11
N VAL A 43 1.20 8.07 -6.60
CA VAL A 43 1.42 7.41 -5.30
C VAL A 43 0.81 8.24 -4.17
N GLY A 44 1.13 9.54 -4.11
CA GLY A 44 0.57 10.43 -3.10
C GLY A 44 -0.95 10.59 -3.17
N ASN A 45 -1.56 10.51 -4.35
CA ASN A 45 -3.01 10.52 -4.51
C ASN A 45 -3.62 9.23 -3.96
N LEU A 46 -2.99 8.08 -4.21
CA LEU A 46 -3.41 6.79 -3.66
C LEU A 46 -3.39 6.78 -2.13
N GLU A 47 -2.31 7.30 -1.54
CA GLU A 47 -2.15 7.42 -0.08
C GLU A 47 -3.17 8.36 0.59
N ARG A 48 -3.81 9.26 -0.17
CA ARG A 48 -4.86 10.16 0.34
C ARG A 48 -6.27 9.66 0.12
N MET A 49 -6.47 8.63 -0.69
CA MET A 49 -7.80 8.07 -0.92
C MET A 49 -8.31 7.41 0.35
N TYR A 50 -9.55 7.71 0.73
CA TYR A 50 -10.25 6.98 1.80
C TYR A 50 -10.36 5.49 1.46
N ARG A 51 -10.64 5.17 0.18
CA ARG A 51 -10.76 3.79 -0.30
C ARG A 51 -10.12 3.61 -1.69
N PRO A 52 -8.82 3.31 -1.75
CA PRO A 52 -8.13 2.95 -2.99
C PRO A 52 -8.82 1.82 -3.76
N GLY A 53 -8.72 1.87 -5.09
CA GLY A 53 -9.13 0.75 -5.94
C GLY A 53 -8.34 -0.51 -5.60
N ARG A 54 -8.99 -1.68 -5.64
CA ARG A 54 -8.40 -2.98 -5.23
C ARG A 54 -7.05 -3.22 -5.88
N THR A 55 -7.03 -3.23 -7.21
CA THR A 55 -5.84 -3.48 -8.02
C THR A 55 -4.74 -2.47 -7.76
N ALA A 56 -5.08 -1.21 -7.47
CA ALA A 56 -4.09 -0.18 -7.17
C ALA A 56 -3.45 -0.42 -5.80
N ALA A 57 -4.23 -0.78 -4.79
CA ALA A 57 -3.72 -1.15 -3.47
C ALA A 57 -2.87 -2.43 -3.52
N GLU A 58 -3.31 -3.45 -4.25
CA GLU A 58 -2.56 -4.71 -4.41
C GLU A 58 -1.21 -4.47 -5.10
N ARG A 59 -1.18 -3.73 -6.21
CA ARG A 59 0.08 -3.37 -6.91
C ARG A 59 1.01 -2.55 -6.03
N TYR A 60 0.46 -1.60 -5.27
CA TYR A 60 1.24 -0.79 -4.34
C TYR A 60 1.92 -1.68 -3.29
N LEU A 61 1.17 -2.60 -2.66
CA LEU A 61 1.70 -3.47 -1.62
C LEU A 61 2.73 -4.46 -2.17
N ALA A 62 2.50 -5.04 -3.34
CA ALA A 62 3.46 -5.92 -4.00
C ALA A 62 4.79 -5.20 -4.26
N ALA A 63 4.73 -4.02 -4.88
CA ALA A 63 5.91 -3.20 -5.12
C ALA A 63 6.62 -2.77 -3.83
N LEU A 64 5.86 -2.51 -2.76
CA LEU A 64 6.45 -2.18 -1.47
C LEU A 64 7.27 -3.33 -0.89
N VAL A 65 6.75 -4.56 -0.96
CA VAL A 65 7.45 -5.77 -0.49
C VAL A 65 8.72 -6.01 -1.31
N GLU A 66 8.64 -5.86 -2.62
CA GLU A 66 9.79 -6.03 -3.51
C GLU A 66 10.92 -5.04 -3.23
N ILE A 67 10.60 -3.77 -2.95
CA ILE A 67 11.62 -2.75 -2.64
C ILE A 67 12.19 -2.95 -1.24
N ALA A 68 11.35 -3.30 -0.26
CA ALA A 68 11.79 -3.44 1.13
C ALA A 68 12.61 -4.73 1.39
N GLY A 69 12.48 -5.74 0.53
CA GLY A 69 13.25 -6.98 0.59
C GLY A 69 14.58 -6.96 -0.17
N GLN A 70 14.91 -5.85 -0.82
CA GLN A 70 16.19 -5.60 -1.50
C GLN A 70 17.19 -4.92 -0.56
#